data_AF-A0A7D3X5H1-F1
#
_entry.id   AF-A0A7D3X5H1-F1
#
_cell.length_a   1.000
_cell.length_b   1.000
_cell.length_c   1.000
_cell.angle_alpha   90.00
_cell.angle_beta   90.00
_cell.angle_gamma   90.00
#
_symmetry.space_group_name_H-M   'P 1'
#
loop_
_entity.id
_entity.type
_entity.pdbx_description
1 polymer ?
#
loop_
_entity_poly.entity_id
_entity_poly.type
_entity_poly.pdbx_seq_one_letter_code
_entity_poly.pdbx_strand_id
1 'polypeptide(L)'
;MKEHIRALLQRFQYSEQFKETAAFRVVFGGETLSQVMADLDIHNSYTLRNWVSLYQRKLQTGLFVSPPMTRTQKQDAHALQGFF
;
A
#
# COMPACT_ATOMS: atom_id res chain seq x y z
N MET A 1 8.68 28.78 -12.31
CA MET A 1 7.42 28.29 -11.67
C MET A 1 7.15 26.81 -11.94
N LYS A 2 7.22 26.31 -13.20
CA LYS A 2 6.97 24.88 -13.53
C LYS A 2 7.99 23.89 -12.92
N GLU A 3 9.27 24.26 -12.81
CA GLU A 3 10.30 23.37 -12.25
C GLU A 3 10.16 23.15 -10.75
N HIS A 4 9.77 24.17 -9.99
CA HIS A 4 9.60 24.07 -8.54
C HIS A 4 8.42 23.16 -8.17
N ILE A 5 7.33 23.23 -8.93
CA ILE A 5 6.18 22.31 -8.80
C ILE A 5 6.57 20.88 -9.20
N ARG A 6 7.36 20.69 -10.27
CA ARG A 6 7.89 19.38 -10.64
C ARG A 6 8.79 18.77 -9.57
N ALA A 7 9.70 19.55 -9.01
CA ALA A 7 10.60 19.09 -7.95
C ALA A 7 9.82 18.70 -6.68
N LEU A 8 8.78 19.48 -6.33
CA LEU A 8 7.86 19.12 -5.24
C LEU A 8 7.09 17.84 -5.55
N LEU A 9 6.55 17.67 -6.76
CA LEU A 9 5.83 16.45 -7.15
C LEU A 9 6.74 15.23 -7.18
N GLN A 10 7.97 15.36 -7.69
CA GLN A 10 8.96 14.28 -7.72
C GLN A 10 9.38 13.85 -6.31
N ARG A 11 9.50 14.79 -5.37
CA ARG A 11 9.82 14.48 -3.96
C ARG A 11 8.75 13.61 -3.27
N PHE A 12 7.51 13.65 -3.76
CA PHE A 12 6.41 12.82 -3.23
C PHE A 12 5.98 11.71 -4.20
N GLN A 13 6.75 11.45 -5.26
CA GLN A 13 6.51 10.33 -6.18
C GLN A 13 7.08 9.05 -5.58
N TYR A 14 6.33 8.47 -4.66
CA TYR A 14 6.52 7.08 -4.27
C TYR A 14 6.23 6.18 -5.49
N SER A 15 7.10 5.20 -5.74
CA SER A 15 6.86 4.19 -6.77
C SER A 15 5.63 3.35 -6.43
N GLU A 16 4.94 2.80 -7.42
CA GLU A 16 3.80 1.91 -7.17
C GLU A 16 4.20 0.72 -6.28
N GLN A 17 5.37 0.13 -6.53
CA GLN A 17 5.91 -0.96 -5.71
C GLN A 17 6.08 -0.56 -4.24
N PHE A 18 6.57 0.66 -3.97
CA PHE A 18 6.70 1.17 -2.61
C PHE A 18 5.34 1.32 -1.92
N LYS A 19 4.36 1.89 -2.63
CA LYS A 19 2.98 2.05 -2.12
C LYS A 19 2.34 0.71 -1.81
N GLU A 20 2.49 -0.26 -2.70
CA GLU A 20 1.95 -1.62 -2.53
C GLU A 20 2.63 -2.36 -1.38
N THR A 21 3.95 -2.18 -1.20
CA THR A 21 4.68 -2.75 -0.06
C THR A 21 4.19 -2.18 1.26
N ALA A 22 4.02 -0.85 1.34
CA ALA A 22 3.50 -0.20 2.54
C ALA A 22 2.07 -0.65 2.86
N ALA A 23 1.20 -0.73 1.85
CA ALA A 23 -0.17 -1.21 2.02
C ALA A 23 -0.23 -2.69 2.44
N PHE A 24 0.64 -3.54 1.87
CA PHE A 24 0.74 -4.95 2.21
C PHE A 24 1.10 -5.16 3.70
N ARG A 25 2.08 -4.41 4.23
CA ARG A 25 2.47 -4.45 5.64
C ARG A 25 1.29 -4.16 6.58
N VAL A 26 0.41 -3.24 6.21
CA VAL A 26 -0.80 -2.93 6.98
C VAL A 26 -1.87 -4.01 6.84
N VAL A 27 -2.18 -4.43 5.60
CA VAL A 27 -3.31 -5.34 5.32
C VAL A 27 -3.00 -6.78 5.74
N PHE A 28 -1.77 -7.23 5.52
CA PHE A 28 -1.36 -8.63 5.71
C PHE A 28 -0.21 -8.83 6.70
N GLY A 29 0.53 -7.76 7.03
CA GLY A 29 1.59 -7.81 8.04
C GLY A 29 1.08 -7.57 9.48
N GLY A 30 -0.18 -7.14 9.64
CA GLY A 30 -0.75 -6.79 10.95
C GLY A 30 -0.16 -5.52 11.56
N GLU A 31 0.62 -4.76 10.78
CA GLU A 31 1.28 -3.56 11.26
C GLU A 31 0.33 -2.37 11.28
N THR A 32 0.48 -1.52 12.31
CA THR A 32 -0.29 -0.28 12.39
C THR A 32 0.25 0.76 11.40
N LEU A 33 -0.61 1.71 11.01
CA LEU A 33 -0.20 2.84 10.17
C LEU A 33 1.01 3.58 10.76
N SER A 34 1.08 3.74 12.09
CA SER A 34 2.19 4.43 12.76
C SER A 34 3.52 3.70 12.62
N GLN A 35 3.52 2.37 12.74
CA GLN A 35 4.72 1.54 12.58
C GLN A 35 5.24 1.62 11.14
N VAL A 36 4.35 1.40 10.17
CA VAL A 36 4.71 1.47 8.75
C VAL A 36 5.19 2.86 8.35
N MET A 37 4.58 3.92 8.89
CA MET A 37 5.03 5.30 8.64
C MET A 37 6.43 5.57 9.18
N ALA A 38 6.72 5.13 10.41
CA ALA A 38 8.04 5.30 11.01
C ALA A 38 9.12 4.52 10.25
N ASP A 39 8.84 3.26 9.90
CA ASP A 39 9.81 2.38 9.25
C ASP A 39 10.12 2.77 7.81
N LEU A 40 9.14 3.35 7.10
CA LEU A 40 9.26 3.72 5.69
C LEU A 40 9.43 5.23 5.45
N ASP A 41 9.62 6.00 6.53
CA ASP A 41 9.75 7.46 6.50
C ASP A 41 8.59 8.16 5.76
N ILE A 42 7.36 7.66 5.95
CA ILE A 42 6.15 8.24 5.35
C ILE A 42 5.61 9.30 6.31
N HIS A 43 5.75 10.57 5.94
CA HIS A 43 5.35 11.67 6.82
C HIS A 43 3.85 11.99 6.83
N ASN A 44 3.03 11.35 5.99
CA ASN A 44 1.61 11.66 5.88
C ASN A 44 0.73 10.41 6.03
N SER A 45 -0.02 10.36 7.14
CA SER A 45 -0.93 9.25 7.46
C SER A 45 -2.12 9.15 6.52
N TYR A 46 -2.61 10.27 5.97
CA TYR A 46 -3.67 10.27 4.95
C TYR A 46 -3.17 9.63 3.65
N THR A 47 -1.91 9.87 3.29
CA THR A 47 -1.30 9.27 2.11
C THR A 47 -1.23 7.75 2.25
N LEU A 48 -0.74 7.23 3.36
CA LEU A 48 -0.68 5.78 3.60
C LEU A 48 -2.08 5.16 3.67
N ARG A 49 -3.03 5.81 4.36
CA ARG A 49 -4.42 5.34 4.43
C ARG A 49 -5.06 5.23 3.05
N ASN A 50 -4.80 6.19 2.16
CA ASN A 50 -5.30 6.15 0.79
C ASN A 50 -4.72 4.95 0.01
N TRP A 51 -3.42 4.67 0.17
CA TRP A 51 -2.79 3.51 -0.48
C TRP A 51 -3.37 2.19 0.01
N VAL A 52 -3.62 2.05 1.31
CA VAL A 52 -4.28 0.87 1.88
C VAL A 52 -5.66 0.67 1.27
N SER A 53 -6.49 1.72 1.21
CA SER A 53 -7.82 1.66 0.60
C SER A 53 -7.77 1.26 -0.88
N LEU A 54 -6.84 1.82 -1.65
CA LEU A 54 -6.66 1.48 -3.07
C LEU A 54 -6.20 0.03 -3.25
N TYR A 55 -5.28 -0.43 -2.40
CA TYR A 55 -4.78 -1.79 -2.42
C TYR A 55 -5.88 -2.81 -2.09
N GLN A 56 -6.70 -2.55 -1.08
CA GLN A 56 -7.87 -3.38 -0.74
C GLN A 56 -8.87 -3.46 -1.91
N ARG A 57 -9.11 -2.36 -2.63
CA ARG A 57 -9.94 -2.39 -3.84
C ARG A 57 -9.33 -3.24 -4.96
N LYS A 58 -8.02 -3.16 -5.17
CA LYS A 58 -7.31 -4.02 -6.14
C LYS A 58 -7.42 -5.51 -5.77
N LEU A 59 -7.35 -5.84 -4.47
CA LEU A 59 -7.54 -7.21 -3.99
C LEU A 59 -8.94 -7.73 -4.32
N GLN A 60 -9.97 -6.91 -4.09
CA GLN A 60 -11.37 -7.27 -4.39
C GLN A 60 -11.60 -7.55 -5.88
N THR A 61 -10.91 -6.83 -6.77
CA THR A 61 -11.06 -7.01 -8.23
C THR A 61 -10.12 -8.06 -8.82
N GLY A 62 -9.27 -8.70 -8.01
CA GLY A 62 -8.27 -9.67 -8.46
C GLY A 62 -7.11 -9.07 -9.26
N LEU A 63 -7.06 -7.73 -9.41
CA LEU A 63 -6.04 -6.99 -10.16
C LEU A 63 -4.86 -6.61 -9.25
N PHE A 64 -4.18 -7.60 -8.67
CA PHE A 64 -2.97 -7.35 -7.89
C PHE A 64 -1.84 -8.32 -8.25
N VAL A 65 -0.61 -7.80 -8.23
CA VAL A 65 0.59 -8.63 -8.30
C VAL A 65 0.89 -9.08 -6.88
N SER A 66 0.87 -10.39 -6.66
CA SER A 66 1.15 -10.96 -5.33
C SER A 66 2.64 -10.83 -5.00
N PRO A 67 3.03 -10.01 -4.00
CA PRO A 67 4.37 -10.07 -3.46
C PRO A 67 4.61 -11.45 -2.82
N PRO A 68 5.86 -11.79 -2.46
CA PRO A 68 6.15 -13.01 -1.72
C PRO A 68 5.29 -13.07 -0.45
N MET A 69 4.29 -13.97 -0.47
CA MET A 69 3.31 -14.14 0.59
C MET A 69 3.49 -15.49 1.28
N THR A 70 3.30 -15.51 2.59
CA THR A 70 3.14 -16.75 3.34
C THR A 70 1.82 -17.44 3.00
N ARG A 71 1.69 -18.74 3.35
CA ARG A 71 0.46 -19.50 3.10
C ARG A 71 -0.78 -18.87 3.76
N THR A 72 -0.64 -18.34 4.97
CA THR A 72 -1.71 -17.63 5.70
C THR A 72 -2.13 -16.36 4.97
N GLN A 73 -1.17 -15.54 4.55
CA GLN A 73 -1.47 -14.29 3.83
C GLN A 73 -2.14 -14.56 2.47
N LYS A 74 -1.79 -15.66 1.80
CA LYS A 74 -2.51 -16.10 0.59
C LYS A 74 -3.96 -16.47 0.89
N GLN A 75 -4.22 -17.18 1.99
CA GLN A 75 -5.59 -17.53 2.40
C GLN A 75 -6.42 -16.29 2.73
N ASP A 76 -5.84 -15.33 3.46
CA ASP A 76 -6.50 -14.06 3.76
C ASP A 76 -6.80 -13.26 2.48
N ALA A 77 -5.87 -13.24 1.52
CA ALA A 77 -6.08 -12.59 0.23
C ALA A 77 -7.22 -13.24 -0.57
N HIS A 78 -7.31 -14.57 -0.58
CA HIS A 78 -8.42 -15.30 -1.21
C HIS A 78 -9.75 -15.08 -0.47
N ALA A 79 -9.75 -15.01 0.86
CA ALA A 79 -10.96 -14.71 1.64
C ALA A 79 -11.51 -13.31 1.32
N LEU A 80 -10.64 -12.34 1.05
CA LEU A 80 -11.02 -10.99 0.62
C LEU A 80 -11.59 -10.95 -0.83
N GLN A 81 -11.33 -11.97 -1.64
CA GLN A 81 -11.86 -12.09 -3.01
C GLN A 81 -13.24 -12.76 -3.06
N GLY A 82 -13.55 -13.66 -2.12
CA GLY A 82 -14.76 -14.51 -2.16
C GLY A 82 -16.04 -13.88 -1.61
N PHE A 83 -16.09 -12.58 -1.35
CA PHE A 83 -17.27 -11.89 -0.80
C PHE A 83 -18.28 -11.40 -1.84
N PHE A 84 -18.15 -11.80 -3.11
CA PHE A 84 -19.15 -11.60 -4.18
C PHE A 84 -19.27 -12.83 -5.07
#